data_AF-A0A942PVA3-F1
#
_entry.id   AF-A0A942PVA3-F1
#
_cell.length_a   1.000
_cell.length_b   1.000
_cell.length_c   1.000
_cell.angle_alpha   90.00
_cell.angle_beta   90.00
_cell.angle_gamma   90.00
#
_symmetry.space_group_name_H-M   'P 1'
#
loop_
_entity.id
_entity.type
_entity.pdbx_description
1 polymer ?
#
loop_
_entity_poly.entity_id
_entity_poly.type
_entity_poly.pdbx_seq_one_letter_code
_entity_poly.pdbx_strand_id
1 'polypeptide(L)'
;MSPETPPDPTSQEPEKEPKELPNHEKNKLDSVFGFAKKNTRDTAAYVLLLSGIIWSFFDSFYGGILVGLVAGAYYAEEISTFLKSIKQEIEEYGAASSLILAGTIFAFFVAAPGIFLGGAIVVALKGALTNSSKT
;
A
#
# COMPACT_ATOMS: atom_id res chain seq x y z
N MET A 1 31.21 -25.24 -81.84
CA MET A 1 31.37 -26.47 -81.06
C MET A 1 30.93 -26.16 -79.65
N SER A 2 30.06 -27.02 -79.11
CA SER A 2 29.37 -27.11 -77.82
C SER A 2 29.61 -26.12 -76.65
N PRO A 3 28.59 -25.99 -75.77
CA PRO A 3 28.32 -24.83 -74.93
C PRO A 3 28.83 -25.01 -73.50
N GLU A 4 29.07 -23.90 -72.79
CA GLU A 4 29.11 -23.91 -71.32
C GLU A 4 28.24 -22.79 -70.76
N THR A 5 26.98 -23.18 -70.54
CA THR A 5 26.11 -22.90 -69.40
C THR A 5 26.03 -21.47 -68.82
N PRO A 6 24.85 -20.82 -68.86
CA PRO A 6 24.54 -19.72 -67.94
C PRO A 6 24.20 -20.29 -66.55
N PRO A 7 24.71 -19.75 -65.43
CA PRO A 7 24.12 -20.03 -64.14
C PRO A 7 22.77 -19.31 -64.02
N ASP A 8 21.77 -20.15 -63.80
CA ASP A 8 20.33 -19.99 -63.60
C ASP A 8 19.95 -18.87 -62.60
N PRO A 9 18.76 -18.27 -62.74
CA PRO A 9 18.27 -17.18 -61.93
C PRO A 9 17.61 -17.72 -60.65
N THR A 10 17.50 -16.87 -59.64
CA THR A 10 16.47 -17.03 -58.59
C THR A 10 16.64 -18.27 -57.70
N SER A 11 17.53 -18.17 -56.71
CA SER A 11 17.33 -18.84 -55.43
C SER A 11 17.76 -17.88 -54.33
N GLN A 12 16.95 -16.83 -54.16
CA GLN A 12 16.88 -16.11 -52.89
C GLN A 12 16.15 -17.04 -51.92
N GLU A 13 16.91 -17.63 -50.99
CA GLU A 13 16.33 -18.28 -49.81
C GLU A 13 15.39 -17.29 -49.11
N PRO A 14 14.18 -17.71 -48.71
CA PRO A 14 13.30 -16.84 -47.96
C PRO A 14 13.89 -16.62 -46.57
N GLU A 15 14.35 -15.39 -46.35
CA GLU A 15 14.75 -14.85 -45.06
C GLU A 15 13.62 -15.10 -44.05
N LYS A 16 13.80 -16.11 -43.20
CA LYS A 16 12.89 -16.39 -42.10
C LYS A 16 13.06 -15.27 -41.08
N GLU A 17 12.18 -14.28 -41.15
CA GLU A 17 11.94 -13.35 -40.04
C GLU A 17 11.84 -14.17 -38.73
N PRO A 18 12.61 -13.83 -37.70
CA PRO A 18 12.38 -14.36 -36.37
C PRO A 18 10.99 -13.87 -35.92
N LYS A 19 10.01 -14.77 -35.95
CA LYS A 19 8.74 -14.57 -35.23
C LYS A 19 9.09 -14.36 -33.76
N GLU A 20 9.06 -13.11 -33.32
CA GLU A 20 9.00 -12.78 -31.90
C GLU A 20 7.81 -13.53 -31.30
N LEU A 21 8.11 -14.51 -30.45
CA LEU A 21 7.11 -15.22 -29.67
C LEU A 21 6.35 -14.19 -28.82
N PRO A 22 5.01 -14.16 -28.86
CA PRO A 22 4.26 -13.21 -28.06
C PRO A 22 4.57 -13.46 -26.58
N ASN A 23 5.12 -12.44 -25.94
CA ASN A 23 5.47 -12.34 -24.52
C ASN A 23 4.20 -12.34 -23.64
N HIS A 24 3.36 -13.37 -23.79
CA HIS A 24 2.01 -13.41 -23.23
C HIS A 24 1.92 -14.19 -21.90
N GLU A 25 2.97 -14.93 -21.53
CA GLU A 25 3.00 -15.72 -20.29
C GLU A 25 3.48 -14.94 -19.06
N LYS A 26 4.38 -13.96 -19.22
CA LYS A 26 4.86 -13.13 -18.09
C LYS A 26 3.74 -12.30 -17.46
N ASN A 27 2.86 -11.72 -18.29
CA ASN A 27 1.74 -10.90 -17.80
C ASN A 27 0.66 -11.70 -17.02
N LYS A 28 0.52 -13.01 -17.26
CA LYS A 28 -0.44 -13.85 -16.52
C LYS A 28 0.10 -14.28 -15.16
N LEU A 29 1.40 -14.55 -15.04
CA LEU A 29 2.02 -14.87 -13.77
C LEU A 29 2.06 -13.65 -12.85
N ASP A 30 2.39 -12.46 -13.37
CA ASP A 30 2.40 -11.22 -12.58
C ASP A 30 0.99 -10.83 -12.08
N SER A 31 -0.06 -11.08 -12.88
CA SER A 31 -1.42 -10.84 -12.45
C SER A 31 -1.87 -11.82 -11.36
N VAL A 32 -1.67 -13.13 -11.51
CA VAL A 32 -2.06 -14.12 -10.50
C VAL A 32 -1.25 -13.97 -9.20
N PHE A 33 0.06 -13.69 -9.28
CA PHE A 33 0.87 -13.36 -8.11
C PHE A 33 0.40 -12.07 -7.41
N GLY A 34 0.00 -11.05 -8.19
CA GLY A 34 -0.58 -9.81 -7.65
C GLY A 34 -1.92 -10.05 -6.92
N PHE A 35 -2.79 -10.89 -7.50
CA PHE A 35 -4.07 -11.25 -6.89
C PHE A 35 -3.92 -12.08 -5.61
N ALA A 36 -3.03 -13.07 -5.61
CA ALA A 36 -2.74 -13.87 -4.41
C ALA A 36 -2.13 -13.00 -3.29
N LYS A 37 -1.13 -12.18 -3.62
CA LYS A 37 -0.42 -11.33 -2.66
C LYS A 37 -1.33 -10.30 -1.99
N LYS A 38 -2.26 -9.70 -2.74
CA LYS A 38 -3.22 -8.73 -2.18
C LYS A 38 -4.18 -9.40 -1.19
N ASN A 39 -4.74 -10.55 -1.57
CA ASN A 39 -5.68 -11.27 -0.71
C ASN A 39 -5.02 -11.82 0.57
N THR A 40 -3.77 -12.28 0.47
CA THR A 40 -3.00 -12.72 1.65
C THR A 40 -2.67 -11.56 2.58
N ARG A 41 -2.35 -10.37 2.05
CA ARG A 41 -2.07 -9.18 2.89
C ARG A 41 -3.29 -8.75 3.68
N ASP A 42 -4.45 -8.68 3.02
CA ASP A 42 -5.69 -8.27 3.68
C ASP A 42 -6.14 -9.31 4.72
N THR A 43 -5.99 -10.61 4.41
CA THR A 43 -6.23 -11.69 5.38
C THR A 43 -5.29 -11.58 6.58
N ALA A 44 -4.00 -11.34 6.36
CA ALA A 44 -3.03 -11.17 7.45
C ALA A 44 -3.36 -9.96 8.32
N ALA A 45 -3.82 -8.85 7.72
CA ALA A 45 -4.27 -7.67 8.44
C ALA A 45 -5.50 -7.97 9.31
N TYR A 46 -6.49 -8.72 8.81
CA TYR A 46 -7.63 -9.15 9.61
C TYR A 46 -7.24 -10.05 10.78
N VAL A 47 -6.34 -11.01 10.54
CA VAL A 47 -5.85 -11.90 11.61
C VAL A 47 -5.09 -11.10 12.68
N LEU A 48 -4.22 -10.17 12.27
CA LEU A 48 -3.49 -9.28 13.18
C LEU A 48 -4.43 -8.38 13.98
N LEU A 49 -5.44 -7.79 13.32
CA LEU A 49 -6.43 -6.94 13.96
C LEU A 49 -7.23 -7.72 15.01
N LEU A 50 -7.74 -8.89 14.62
CA LEU A 50 -8.51 -9.75 15.52
C LEU A 50 -7.65 -10.20 16.71
N SER A 51 -6.39 -10.56 16.46
CA SER A 51 -5.44 -10.92 17.50
C SER A 51 -5.18 -9.75 18.46
N GLY A 52 -5.01 -8.52 17.95
CA GLY A 52 -4.85 -7.32 18.77
C GLY A 52 -6.08 -7.00 19.62
N ILE A 53 -7.29 -7.15 19.05
CA ILE A 53 -8.55 -6.97 19.80
C ILE A 53 -8.66 -8.01 20.91
N ILE A 54 -8.42 -9.29 20.62
CA ILE A 54 -8.46 -10.36 21.62
C ILE A 54 -7.39 -10.14 22.70
N TRP A 55 -6.17 -9.75 22.30
CA TRP A 55 -5.09 -9.44 23.25
C TRP A 55 -5.46 -8.27 24.15
N SER A 56 -6.20 -7.27 23.65
CA SER A 56 -6.59 -6.09 24.44
C SER A 56 -7.38 -6.42 25.71
N PHE A 57 -8.03 -7.60 25.79
CA PHE A 57 -8.68 -8.09 27.01
C PHE A 57 -7.69 -8.54 28.10
N PHE A 58 -6.48 -8.95 27.73
CA PHE A 58 -5.42 -9.38 28.64
C PHE A 58 -4.43 -8.24 28.94
N ASP A 59 -4.04 -7.51 27.89
CA ASP A 59 -3.18 -6.35 27.97
C ASP A 59 -3.65 -5.30 26.96
N SER A 60 -4.35 -4.28 27.46
CA SER A 60 -4.93 -3.21 26.65
C SER A 60 -3.88 -2.39 25.90
N PHE A 61 -2.64 -2.31 26.40
CA PHE A 61 -1.61 -1.50 25.78
C PHE A 61 -1.02 -2.20 24.56
N TYR A 62 -0.55 -3.45 24.71
CA TYR A 62 0.03 -4.21 23.60
C TYR A 62 -1.02 -4.61 22.55
N GLY A 63 -2.22 -5.00 22.98
CA GLY A 63 -3.34 -5.23 22.08
C GLY A 63 -3.70 -3.96 21.31
N GLY A 64 -3.72 -2.82 22.00
CA GLY A 64 -3.90 -1.49 21.40
C GLY A 64 -2.85 -1.17 20.33
N ILE A 65 -1.57 -1.45 20.56
CA ILE A 65 -0.50 -1.24 19.57
C ILE A 65 -0.77 -2.02 18.29
N LEU A 66 -1.13 -3.30 18.39
CA LEU A 66 -1.46 -4.15 17.24
C LEU A 66 -2.61 -3.57 16.42
N VAL A 67 -3.69 -3.17 17.10
CA VAL A 67 -4.84 -2.51 16.47
C VAL A 67 -4.41 -1.21 15.80
N GLY A 68 -3.61 -0.39 16.49
CA GLY A 68 -3.07 0.86 15.98
C GLY A 68 -2.20 0.69 14.73
N LEU A 69 -1.33 -0.32 14.71
CA LEU A 69 -0.48 -0.63 13.56
C LEU A 69 -1.33 -1.00 12.34
N VAL A 70 -2.34 -1.86 12.50
CA VAL A 70 -3.21 -2.26 11.39
C VAL A 70 -4.05 -1.07 10.92
N ALA A 71 -4.65 -0.33 11.84
CA ALA A 71 -5.42 0.87 11.52
C ALA A 71 -4.57 1.91 10.78
N GLY A 72 -3.36 2.20 11.26
CA GLY A 72 -2.41 3.10 10.60
C GLY A 72 -1.98 2.61 9.22
N ALA A 73 -1.81 1.30 9.03
CA ALA A 73 -1.44 0.75 7.73
C ALA A 73 -2.51 1.00 6.66
N TYR A 74 -3.78 0.89 7.02
CA TYR A 74 -4.92 1.07 6.11
C TYR A 74 -5.38 2.53 5.99
N TYR A 75 -5.36 3.29 7.09
CA TYR A 75 -5.99 4.62 7.19
C TYR A 75 -4.99 5.77 7.40
N ALA A 76 -3.70 5.59 7.12
CA ALA A 76 -2.70 6.65 7.32
C ALA A 76 -3.04 7.96 6.58
N GLU A 77 -3.62 7.88 5.38
CA GLU A 77 -3.94 9.05 4.56
C GLU A 77 -5.15 9.81 5.14
N GLU A 78 -6.17 9.08 5.57
CA GLU A 78 -7.37 9.59 6.23
C GLU A 78 -7.01 10.23 7.57
N ILE A 79 -6.17 9.58 8.38
CA ILE A 79 -5.67 10.12 9.66
C ILE A 79 -4.91 11.43 9.39
N SER A 80 -4.02 11.44 8.40
CA SER A 80 -3.25 12.64 8.04
C SER A 80 -4.14 13.78 7.53
N THR A 81 -5.20 13.44 6.80
CA THR A 81 -6.17 14.41 6.27
C THR A 81 -7.02 14.99 7.39
N PHE A 82 -7.53 14.14 8.28
CA PHE A 82 -8.25 14.55 9.48
C PHE A 82 -7.41 15.49 10.36
N LEU A 83 -6.14 15.17 10.61
CA LEU A 83 -5.25 16.04 11.37
C LEU A 83 -5.05 17.42 10.73
N LYS A 84 -5.11 17.51 9.40
CA LYS A 84 -5.04 18.78 8.66
C LYS A 84 -6.37 19.54 8.73
N SER A 85 -7.51 18.85 8.66
CA SER A 85 -8.83 19.48 8.72
C SER A 85 -9.14 20.08 10.09
N ILE A 86 -8.59 19.52 11.18
CA ILE A 86 -8.72 20.10 12.53
C ILE A 86 -8.28 21.58 12.55
N LYS A 87 -7.23 21.96 11.80
CA LYS A 87 -6.81 23.37 11.73
C LYS A 87 -7.89 24.27 11.14
N GLN A 88 -8.55 23.81 10.08
CA GLN A 88 -9.65 24.57 9.46
C GLN A 88 -10.87 24.62 10.39
N GLU A 89 -11.19 23.52 11.07
CA GLU A 89 -12.30 23.50 12.04
C GLU A 89 -12.09 24.46 13.22
N ILE A 90 -10.84 24.66 13.66
CA ILE A 90 -10.50 25.65 14.70
C ILE A 90 -10.85 27.07 14.25
N GLU A 91 -10.54 27.40 12.99
CA GLU A 91 -10.79 28.73 12.42
C GLU A 91 -12.28 28.97 12.15
N GLU A 92 -13.04 27.93 11.77
CA GLU A 92 -14.43 28.04 11.37
C GLU A 92 -15.42 28.00 12.55
N TYR A 93 -15.20 27.14 13.55
CA TYR A 93 -16.15 26.91 14.65
C TYR A 93 -15.76 27.59 15.99
N GLY A 94 -14.63 28.29 16.02
CA GLY A 94 -14.17 29.07 17.16
C GLY A 94 -13.50 28.27 18.29
N ALA A 95 -12.97 28.99 19.28
CA ALA A 95 -12.10 28.44 20.32
C ALA A 95 -12.77 27.43 21.26
N ALA A 96 -14.07 27.56 21.53
CA ALA A 96 -14.78 26.66 22.45
C ALA A 96 -15.00 25.26 21.84
N SER A 97 -15.50 25.21 20.61
CA SER A 97 -15.75 23.95 19.89
C SER A 97 -14.45 23.17 19.64
N SER A 98 -13.39 23.88 19.25
CA SER A 98 -12.06 23.29 19.07
C SER A 98 -11.45 22.76 20.37
N LEU A 99 -11.67 23.43 21.50
CA LEU A 99 -11.21 22.95 22.80
C LEU A 99 -11.92 21.65 23.20
N ILE A 100 -13.22 21.52 22.92
CA ILE A 100 -13.99 20.28 23.15
C ILE A 100 -13.46 19.15 22.27
N LEU A 101 -13.21 19.43 20.99
CA LEU A 101 -12.65 18.44 20.06
C LEU A 101 -11.26 17.98 20.52
N ALA A 102 -10.37 18.92 20.83
CA ALA A 102 -9.03 18.62 21.31
C ALA A 102 -9.07 17.82 22.63
N GLY A 103 -9.93 18.22 23.57
CA GLY A 103 -10.15 17.48 24.82
C GLY A 103 -10.68 16.07 24.59
N THR A 104 -11.57 15.87 23.62
CA THR A 104 -12.11 14.56 23.25
C THR A 104 -11.05 13.65 22.64
N ILE A 105 -10.26 14.16 21.68
CA ILE A 105 -9.14 13.42 21.08
C ILE A 105 -8.12 13.05 22.16
N PHE A 106 -7.82 13.99 23.07
CA PHE A 106 -6.90 13.74 24.18
C PHE A 106 -7.45 12.69 25.16
N ALA A 107 -8.74 12.72 25.48
CA ALA A 107 -9.38 11.70 26.30
C ALA A 107 -9.29 10.31 25.67
N PHE A 108 -9.50 10.20 24.35
CA PHE A 108 -9.29 8.95 23.63
C PHE A 108 -7.82 8.49 23.64
N PHE A 109 -6.88 9.42 23.53
CA PHE A 109 -5.46 9.12 23.64
C PHE A 109 -5.10 8.53 25.01
N VAL A 110 -5.64 9.11 26.09
CA VAL A 110 -5.43 8.60 27.45
C VAL A 110 -6.11 7.24 27.66
N ALA A 111 -7.30 7.03 27.10
CA ALA A 111 -8.05 5.78 27.25
C ALA A 111 -7.42 4.62 26.47
N ALA A 112 -6.85 4.88 25.28
CA ALA A 112 -6.29 3.86 24.40
C ALA A 112 -4.94 4.27 23.80
N PRO A 113 -3.91 4.55 24.63
CA PRO A 113 -2.64 5.11 24.15
C PRO A 113 -1.90 4.18 23.18
N GLY A 114 -2.04 2.87 23.35
CA GLY A 114 -1.44 1.87 22.45
C GLY A 114 -1.91 2.03 21.00
N ILE A 115 -3.21 2.29 20.77
CA ILE A 115 -3.77 2.47 19.42
C ILE A 115 -3.14 3.68 18.73
N PHE A 116 -3.06 4.80 19.45
CA PHE A 116 -2.44 6.01 18.92
C PHE A 116 -0.95 5.82 18.64
N LEU A 117 -0.23 5.14 19.52
CA LEU A 117 1.19 4.87 19.33
C LEU A 117 1.45 3.97 18.11
N GLY A 118 0.70 2.88 17.98
CA GLY A 118 0.78 1.99 16.81
C GLY A 118 0.46 2.74 15.51
N GLY A 119 -0.60 3.54 15.50
CA GLY A 119 -0.97 4.37 14.34
C GLY A 119 0.11 5.39 13.99
N ALA A 120 0.64 6.11 14.98
CA ALA A 120 1.67 7.11 14.79
C ALA A 120 2.95 6.52 14.20
N ILE A 121 3.38 5.32 14.63
CA ILE A 121 4.53 4.61 14.06
C ILE A 121 4.34 4.42 12.55
N VAL A 122 3.17 3.91 12.13
CA VAL A 122 2.94 3.62 10.71
C VAL A 122 2.82 4.89 9.89
N VAL A 123 2.14 5.92 10.40
CA VAL A 123 2.03 7.22 9.73
C VAL A 123 3.42 7.85 9.56
N ALA A 124 4.25 7.81 10.60
CA ALA A 124 5.62 8.34 10.54
C ALA A 124 6.49 7.56 9.53
N LEU A 125 6.42 6.23 9.54
CA LEU A 125 7.15 5.39 8.57
C LEU A 125 6.69 5.65 7.14
N LYS A 126 5.38 5.69 6.87
CA LYS A 126 4.85 6.04 5.55
C LYS A 126 5.29 7.43 5.13
N GLY A 127 5.21 8.41 6.02
CA GLY A 127 5.66 9.78 5.77
C GLY A 127 7.14 9.85 5.39
N ALA A 128 8.02 9.17 6.15
CA ALA A 128 9.45 9.13 5.88
C ALA A 128 9.78 8.48 4.53
N LEU A 129 9.13 7.36 4.20
CA LEU A 129 9.33 6.66 2.94
C LEU A 129 8.84 7.47 1.73
N THR A 130 7.67 8.10 1.84
CA THR A 130 7.13 8.96 0.76
C THR A 130 8.00 10.18 0.53
N ASN A 131 8.56 10.78 1.58
CA ASN A 131 9.45 11.94 1.44
C ASN A 131 10.81 11.55 0.83
N SER A 132 11.35 10.39 1.19
CA SER A 132 12.58 9.85 0.60
C SER A 132 12.45 9.53 -0.90
N SER A 133 11.24 9.28 -1.41
CA SER A 133 11.01 9.00 -2.84
C SER A 133 10.87 10.28 -3.69
N LYS A 134 10.74 11.46 -3.07
CA LYS A 134 10.61 12.76 -3.75
C LYS A 134 11.91 13.57 -3.81
N THR A 135 12.99 13.04 -3.23
CA THR A 135 14.33 13.63 -3.24
C THR A 135 15.21 12.83 -4.20
#